data_AF-X1STP1-F1
#
_entry.id   AF-X1STP1-F1
#
_cell.length_a   1.000
_cell.length_b   1.000
_cell.length_c   1.000
_cell.angle_alpha   90.00
_cell.angle_beta   90.00
_cell.angle_gamma   90.00
#
_symmetry.space_group_name_H-M   'P 1'
#
loop_
_entity.id
_entity.type
_entity.pdbx_description
1 polymer ?
#
loop_
_entity_poly.entity_id
_entity_poly.type
_entity_poly.pdbx_seq_one_letter_code
_entity_poly.pdbx_strand_id
1 'polypeptide(L)'
;RNGKDLPIPFSRSYRNDDKRAGYNHEWDKEEIYWCRILGLIFGQGEGDKEIYRDKFILKEKEEETSTLEDHLSCKKILLLFDWIKGNKEMKSLEQEYMLYEGDVLRLAEGFCWLADSLAAIAESGCWKKKRKEDLEKIILLSERLIEGIEEEWLSLARMYIPGLSRDYIRRLVGTGYNNENCLREAREEELAKVLPRRLVKRIQERIKEEKVIQEVKKQKFITEDKKLIPYKEKNDTENSNSNLKTKNQKPKTVLEISLQRPDRIIFEGKE
;
A
#
# COMPACT_ATOMS: atom_id res chain seq x y z
N ARG A 1 15.13 15.42 2.23
CA ARG A 1 16.20 14.44 1.91
C ARG A 1 15.84 13.82 0.57
N ASN A 2 16.70 13.92 -0.44
CA ASN A 2 16.36 13.74 -1.86
C ASN A 2 16.21 12.28 -2.32
N GLY A 3 15.79 11.34 -1.47
CA GLY A 3 15.60 9.92 -1.82
C GLY A 3 16.88 9.14 -2.23
N LYS A 4 17.92 9.84 -2.69
CA LYS A 4 19.24 9.33 -3.07
C LYS A 4 20.04 8.75 -1.89
N ASP A 5 19.67 9.14 -0.66
CA ASP A 5 20.36 8.76 0.58
C ASP A 5 19.61 7.69 1.38
N LEU A 6 18.58 7.05 0.81
CA LEU A 6 18.05 5.84 1.44
C LEU A 6 19.12 4.76 1.25
N PRO A 7 19.79 4.28 2.32
CA PRO A 7 20.76 3.21 2.19
C PRO A 7 20.01 2.00 1.65
N ILE A 8 20.25 1.70 0.38
CA ILE A 8 19.84 0.43 -0.20
C ILE A 8 20.55 -0.62 0.63
N PRO A 9 19.84 -1.60 1.18
CA PRO A 9 20.52 -2.78 1.65
C PRO A 9 21.14 -3.50 0.46
N PHE A 10 22.39 -3.20 0.23
CA PHE A 10 23.28 -4.13 -0.43
C PHE A 10 23.42 -5.31 0.53
N SER A 11 22.80 -6.43 0.17
CA SER A 11 23.11 -7.72 0.77
C SER A 11 24.57 -8.04 0.44
N ARG A 12 25.47 -7.58 1.30
CA ARG A 12 26.87 -8.05 1.33
C ARG A 12 26.94 -9.54 1.69
N SER A 13 25.81 -10.17 2.04
CA SER A 13 25.72 -11.58 2.45
C SER A 13 25.93 -12.60 1.33
N TYR A 14 25.96 -12.18 0.05
CA TYR A 14 26.41 -13.03 -1.06
C TYR A 14 27.89 -12.88 -1.42
N ARG A 15 28.70 -12.15 -0.64
CA ARG A 15 30.16 -12.19 -0.76
C ARG A 15 30.76 -13.28 0.12
N ASN A 16 30.48 -14.53 -0.24
CA ASN A 16 31.47 -15.58 -0.04
C ASN A 16 32.18 -15.76 -1.39
N ASP A 17 33.21 -14.95 -1.56
CA ASP A 17 34.28 -15.14 -2.54
C ASP A 17 34.98 -16.46 -2.18
N ASP A 18 34.80 -17.50 -3.00
CA ASP A 18 35.79 -18.58 -3.20
C ASP A 18 35.25 -19.62 -4.19
N LYS A 19 35.05 -19.17 -5.44
CA LYS A 19 34.90 -19.93 -6.70
C LYS A 19 33.69 -19.43 -7.49
N ARG A 20 33.92 -18.43 -8.36
CA ARG A 20 33.20 -18.42 -9.63
C ARG A 20 34.13 -17.92 -10.71
N ALA A 21 34.52 -18.88 -11.54
CA ALA A 21 35.07 -18.65 -12.85
C ALA A 21 34.23 -17.60 -13.59
N GLY A 22 34.91 -16.70 -14.30
CA GLY A 22 34.30 -15.64 -15.06
C GLY A 22 33.27 -16.19 -16.05
N TYR A 23 32.02 -15.76 -15.90
CA TYR A 23 30.98 -15.94 -16.90
C TYR A 23 30.23 -14.61 -17.02
N ASN A 24 30.06 -14.17 -18.27
CA ASN A 24 29.34 -12.98 -18.72
C ASN A 24 27.83 -13.02 -18.38
N HIS A 25 27.45 -13.17 -17.11
CA HIS A 25 26.07 -13.48 -16.69
C HIS A 25 25.25 -12.29 -16.15
N GLU A 26 25.85 -11.11 -16.06
CA GLU A 26 25.21 -9.92 -15.48
C GLU A 26 24.39 -9.15 -16.54
N TRP A 27 24.94 -9.03 -17.76
CA TRP A 27 24.30 -8.41 -18.93
C TRP A 27 23.06 -9.18 -19.41
N ASP A 28 23.10 -10.51 -19.41
CA ASP A 28 21.92 -11.35 -19.74
C ASP A 28 20.72 -11.07 -18.81
N LYS A 29 20.98 -10.74 -17.54
CA LYS A 29 19.93 -10.46 -16.55
C LYS A 29 19.41 -9.03 -16.65
N GLU A 30 20.27 -8.10 -17.06
CA GLU A 30 19.88 -6.73 -17.38
C GLU A 30 18.83 -6.72 -18.50
N GLU A 31 19.14 -7.38 -19.60
CA GLU A 31 18.25 -7.48 -20.76
C GLU A 31 16.93 -8.17 -20.40
N ILE A 32 16.95 -9.24 -19.59
CA ILE A 32 15.74 -9.94 -19.14
C ILE A 32 14.77 -9.02 -18.38
N TYR A 33 15.26 -8.21 -17.43
CA TYR A 33 14.39 -7.31 -16.68
C TYR A 33 13.86 -6.18 -17.57
N TRP A 34 14.70 -5.66 -18.44
CA TRP A 34 14.34 -4.64 -19.41
C TRP A 34 13.22 -5.11 -20.35
N CYS A 35 13.40 -6.26 -21.02
CA CYS A 35 12.37 -6.85 -21.90
C CYS A 35 11.07 -7.13 -21.15
N ARG A 36 11.15 -7.58 -19.89
CA ARG A 36 9.97 -7.86 -19.08
C ARG A 36 9.19 -6.59 -18.71
N ILE A 37 9.88 -5.49 -18.39
CA ILE A 37 9.23 -4.20 -18.16
C ILE A 37 8.56 -3.71 -19.44
N LEU A 38 9.24 -3.75 -20.58
CA LEU A 38 8.65 -3.39 -21.87
C LEU A 38 7.40 -4.23 -22.16
N GLY A 39 7.47 -5.55 -21.94
CA GLY A 39 6.31 -6.44 -22.07
C GLY A 39 5.14 -6.06 -21.17
N LEU A 40 5.39 -5.59 -19.94
CA LEU A 40 4.35 -5.09 -19.04
C LEU A 40 3.76 -3.77 -19.52
N ILE A 41 4.59 -2.82 -19.97
CA ILE A 41 4.15 -1.50 -20.46
C ILE A 41 3.27 -1.66 -21.69
N PHE A 42 3.74 -2.41 -22.69
CA PHE A 42 2.98 -2.64 -23.92
C PHE A 42 1.74 -3.52 -23.66
N GLY A 43 1.84 -4.52 -22.79
CA GLY A 43 0.70 -5.34 -22.39
C GLY A 43 -0.41 -4.56 -21.69
N GLN A 44 -0.09 -3.42 -21.05
CA GLN A 44 -1.07 -2.51 -20.44
C GLN A 44 -1.52 -1.38 -21.40
N GLY A 45 -0.96 -1.30 -22.62
CA GLY A 45 -1.27 -0.23 -23.57
C GLY A 45 -0.69 1.13 -23.17
N GLU A 46 0.37 1.13 -22.34
CA GLU A 46 0.90 2.35 -21.70
C GLU A 46 2.14 2.91 -22.41
N GLY A 47 2.54 2.34 -23.56
CA GLY A 47 3.78 2.70 -24.27
C GLY A 47 3.87 4.17 -24.70
N ASP A 48 2.73 4.85 -24.86
CA ASP A 48 2.69 6.25 -25.31
C ASP A 48 2.92 7.26 -24.17
N LYS A 49 2.94 6.81 -22.91
CA LYS A 49 3.20 7.71 -21.78
C LYS A 49 4.66 8.16 -21.79
N GLU A 50 4.85 9.48 -21.73
CA GLU A 50 6.16 10.15 -21.73
C GLU A 50 7.13 9.55 -20.70
N ILE A 51 6.64 9.24 -19.49
CA ILE A 51 7.45 8.62 -18.43
C ILE A 51 8.07 7.28 -18.83
N TYR A 52 7.40 6.50 -19.67
CA TYR A 52 7.91 5.22 -20.17
C TYR A 52 8.71 5.39 -21.45
N ARG A 53 8.29 6.32 -22.32
CA ARG A 53 9.02 6.64 -23.54
C ARG A 53 10.45 7.07 -23.25
N ASP A 54 10.61 8.05 -22.37
CA ASP A 54 11.91 8.66 -22.10
C ASP A 54 12.82 7.73 -21.30
N LYS A 55 12.25 7.00 -20.35
CA LYS A 55 13.03 6.12 -19.49
C LYS A 55 13.34 4.77 -20.10
N PHE A 56 12.43 4.22 -20.91
CA PHE A 56 12.54 2.83 -21.36
C PHE A 56 12.63 2.63 -22.87
N ILE A 57 11.92 3.43 -23.68
CA ILE A 57 11.79 3.19 -25.13
C ILE A 57 12.87 3.93 -25.94
N LEU A 58 13.24 5.16 -25.55
CA LEU A 58 14.27 5.92 -26.25
C LEU A 58 15.68 5.38 -25.98
N LYS A 59 15.94 4.85 -24.76
CA LYS A 59 17.17 4.13 -24.41
C LYS A 59 17.41 2.85 -25.22
N GLU A 60 16.38 2.28 -25.85
CA GLU A 60 16.54 1.13 -26.75
C GLU A 60 17.10 1.53 -28.12
N LYS A 61 16.89 2.79 -28.54
CA LYS A 61 17.25 3.29 -29.88
C LYS A 61 18.59 4.03 -29.92
N GLU A 62 18.96 4.67 -28.82
CA GLU A 62 20.28 5.26 -28.65
C GLU A 62 21.14 4.19 -27.96
N GLU A 63 22.35 3.90 -28.45
CA GLU A 63 23.31 2.98 -27.81
C GLU A 63 23.82 3.53 -26.45
N GLU A 64 22.95 4.16 -25.65
CA GLU A 64 23.22 4.52 -24.27
C GLU A 64 23.28 3.24 -23.44
N THR A 65 24.49 2.91 -22.99
CA THR A 65 24.73 1.81 -22.07
C THR A 65 23.86 1.99 -20.81
N SER A 66 22.89 1.10 -20.60
CA SER A 66 22.10 0.99 -19.36
C SER A 66 23.03 1.08 -18.15
N THR A 67 22.79 2.03 -17.25
CA THR A 67 23.63 2.17 -16.06
C THR A 67 23.28 1.09 -15.03
N LEU A 68 24.20 0.79 -14.12
CA LEU A 68 23.90 -0.09 -12.97
C LEU A 68 22.69 0.42 -12.16
N GLU A 69 22.50 1.74 -12.08
CA GLU A 69 21.36 2.34 -11.41
C GLU A 69 20.03 2.06 -12.14
N ASP A 70 20.04 2.08 -13.47
CA ASP A 70 18.89 1.70 -14.30
C ASP A 70 18.54 0.22 -14.09
N HIS A 71 19.53 -0.67 -14.15
CA HIS A 71 19.33 -2.10 -13.90
C HIS A 71 18.68 -2.37 -12.54
N LEU A 72 19.25 -1.78 -11.48
CA LEU A 72 18.73 -1.94 -10.12
C LEU A 72 17.32 -1.37 -9.98
N SER A 73 17.02 -0.28 -10.70
CA SER A 73 15.68 0.30 -10.73
C SER A 73 14.69 -0.65 -11.41
N CYS A 74 15.05 -1.21 -12.57
CA CYS A 74 14.23 -2.21 -13.28
C CYS A 74 13.95 -3.43 -12.40
N LYS A 75 14.98 -3.97 -11.75
CA LYS A 75 14.86 -5.09 -10.82
C LYS A 75 13.89 -4.80 -9.68
N LYS A 76 13.98 -3.60 -9.06
CA LYS A 76 13.08 -3.17 -7.98
C LYS A 76 11.64 -3.03 -8.46
N ILE A 77 11.42 -2.44 -9.63
CA ILE A 77 10.08 -2.26 -10.22
C ILE A 77 9.42 -3.62 -10.41
N LEU A 78 10.11 -4.57 -11.04
CA LEU A 78 9.58 -5.91 -11.28
C LEU A 78 9.33 -6.69 -9.99
N LEU A 79 10.26 -6.62 -9.04
CA LEU A 79 10.09 -7.25 -7.73
C LEU A 79 8.85 -6.72 -7.02
N LEU A 80 8.68 -5.40 -6.95
CA LEU A 80 7.54 -4.79 -6.27
C LEU A 80 6.24 -5.07 -7.03
N PHE A 81 6.28 -5.10 -8.36
CA PHE A 81 5.14 -5.48 -9.18
C PHE A 81 4.68 -6.92 -8.91
N ASP A 82 5.62 -7.88 -8.86
CA ASP A 82 5.32 -9.27 -8.53
C ASP A 82 4.89 -9.43 -7.06
N TRP A 83 5.48 -8.64 -6.17
CA TRP A 83 5.11 -8.58 -4.76
C TRP A 83 3.64 -8.21 -4.60
N ILE A 84 3.22 -7.06 -5.15
CA ILE A 84 1.83 -6.57 -5.05
C ILE A 84 0.82 -7.36 -5.90
N LYS A 85 1.28 -8.21 -6.83
CA LYS A 85 0.39 -9.18 -7.47
C LYS A 85 -0.03 -10.30 -6.52
N GLY A 86 0.70 -10.53 -5.44
CA GLY A 86 0.32 -11.49 -4.39
C GLY A 86 0.33 -12.97 -4.82
N ASN A 87 0.50 -13.28 -6.11
CA ASN A 87 0.32 -14.62 -6.67
C ASN A 87 1.55 -15.53 -6.48
N LYS A 88 2.76 -14.96 -6.35
CA LYS A 88 3.99 -15.70 -6.08
C LYS A 88 4.21 -15.92 -4.60
N GLU A 89 4.71 -17.10 -4.21
CA GLU A 89 5.15 -17.35 -2.84
C GLU A 89 6.43 -16.57 -2.53
N MET A 90 6.67 -16.25 -1.25
CA MET A 90 7.87 -15.53 -0.82
C MET A 90 9.14 -16.22 -1.33
N LYS A 91 9.22 -17.54 -1.18
CA LYS A 91 10.35 -18.36 -1.65
C LYS A 91 10.63 -18.19 -3.16
N SER A 92 9.59 -18.04 -3.98
CA SER A 92 9.76 -17.82 -5.42
C SER A 92 10.33 -16.44 -5.70
N LEU A 93 9.87 -15.41 -4.97
CA LEU A 93 10.42 -14.05 -5.07
C LEU A 93 11.90 -14.02 -4.65
N GLU A 94 12.24 -14.69 -3.56
CA GLU A 94 13.63 -14.77 -3.08
C GLU A 94 14.57 -15.39 -4.12
N GLN A 95 14.13 -16.49 -4.73
CA GLN A 95 14.92 -17.22 -5.75
C GLN A 95 15.07 -16.43 -7.05
N GLU A 96 13.99 -15.80 -7.53
CA GLU A 96 13.97 -15.10 -8.81
C GLU A 96 14.76 -13.78 -8.75
N TYR A 97 14.66 -13.06 -7.64
CA TYR A 97 15.32 -11.77 -7.46
C TYR A 97 16.63 -11.87 -6.65
N MET A 98 17.01 -13.06 -6.15
CA MET A 98 18.21 -13.29 -5.35
C MET A 98 18.28 -12.34 -4.15
N LEU A 99 17.18 -12.24 -3.41
CA LEU A 99 17.02 -11.41 -2.22
C LEU A 99 16.42 -12.24 -1.10
N TYR A 100 16.70 -11.87 0.14
CA TYR A 100 16.04 -12.48 1.30
C TYR A 100 14.71 -11.79 1.57
N GLU A 101 13.78 -12.50 2.20
CA GLU A 101 12.47 -12.01 2.63
C GLU A 101 12.57 -10.66 3.34
N GLY A 102 13.52 -10.49 4.27
CA GLY A 102 13.73 -9.24 4.99
C GLY A 102 14.08 -8.05 4.07
N ASP A 103 14.78 -8.29 2.97
CA ASP A 103 15.08 -7.24 1.98
C ASP A 103 13.86 -6.88 1.15
N VAL A 104 13.05 -7.87 0.77
CA VAL A 104 11.79 -7.65 0.05
C VAL A 104 10.83 -6.82 0.91
N LEU A 105 10.63 -7.22 2.19
CA LEU A 105 9.75 -6.54 3.13
C LEU A 105 10.22 -5.10 3.37
N ARG A 106 11.51 -4.89 3.63
CA ARG A 106 12.06 -3.54 3.83
C ARG A 106 11.92 -2.66 2.59
N LEU A 107 12.13 -3.22 1.39
CA LEU A 107 11.93 -2.49 0.15
C LEU A 107 10.46 -2.09 -0.01
N ALA A 108 9.55 -3.03 0.20
CA ALA A 108 8.11 -2.81 0.12
C ALA A 108 7.63 -1.74 1.11
N GLU A 109 8.08 -1.79 2.37
CA GLU A 109 7.82 -0.78 3.39
C GLU A 109 8.36 0.59 2.96
N GLY A 110 9.62 0.66 2.51
CA GLY A 110 10.21 1.92 2.05
C GLY A 110 9.44 2.56 0.89
N PHE A 111 8.96 1.76 -0.07
CA PHE A 111 8.14 2.25 -1.17
C PHE A 111 6.70 2.57 -0.77
N CYS A 112 6.12 1.85 0.20
CA CYS A 112 4.83 2.22 0.80
C CYS A 112 4.91 3.64 1.38
N TRP A 113 5.96 3.93 2.16
CA TRP A 113 6.18 5.25 2.75
C TRP A 113 6.34 6.35 1.68
N LEU A 114 7.01 6.05 0.57
CA LEU A 114 7.13 7.00 -0.55
C LEU A 114 5.76 7.24 -1.23
N ALA A 115 4.97 6.19 -1.45
CA ALA A 115 3.64 6.31 -2.02
C ALA A 115 2.68 7.08 -1.09
N ASP A 116 2.70 6.79 0.21
CA ASP A 116 1.92 7.53 1.22
C ASP A 116 2.33 9.01 1.27
N SER A 117 3.63 9.29 1.22
CA SER A 117 4.14 10.66 1.17
C SER A 117 3.69 11.38 -0.10
N LEU A 118 3.70 10.69 -1.25
CA LEU A 118 3.21 11.23 -2.51
C LEU A 118 1.70 11.52 -2.44
N ALA A 119 0.90 10.63 -1.83
CA ALA A 119 -0.52 10.86 -1.60
C ALA A 119 -0.75 12.11 -0.74
N ALA A 120 -0.02 12.25 0.37
CA ALA A 120 -0.13 13.42 1.24
C ALA A 120 0.20 14.74 0.52
N ILE A 121 1.26 14.74 -0.30
CA ILE A 121 1.62 15.90 -1.14
C ILE A 121 0.50 16.18 -2.15
N ALA A 122 -0.01 15.16 -2.84
CA ALA A 122 -1.09 15.31 -3.81
C ALA A 122 -2.39 15.86 -3.17
N GLU A 123 -2.73 15.39 -1.97
CA GLU A 123 -3.85 15.93 -1.19
C GLU A 123 -3.68 17.42 -0.91
N SER A 124 -2.50 17.81 -0.42
CA SER A 124 -2.18 19.22 -0.15
C SER A 124 -2.20 20.08 -1.42
N GLY A 125 -1.82 19.49 -2.57
CA GLY A 125 -1.89 20.10 -3.89
C GLY A 125 -3.29 20.18 -4.49
N CYS A 126 -4.35 20.00 -3.69
CA CYS A 126 -5.76 20.06 -4.10
C CYS A 126 -6.19 18.99 -5.11
N TRP A 127 -5.50 17.84 -5.17
CA TRP A 127 -5.88 16.76 -6.08
C TRP A 127 -7.25 16.15 -5.75
N LYS A 128 -7.72 16.29 -4.50
CA LYS A 128 -9.07 15.86 -4.07
C LYS A 128 -10.20 16.37 -4.98
N LYS A 129 -10.05 17.54 -5.61
CA LYS A 129 -11.06 18.13 -6.50
C LYS A 129 -10.80 17.87 -7.99
N LYS A 130 -9.54 17.87 -8.41
CA LYS A 130 -9.15 17.86 -9.84
C LYS A 130 -8.70 16.49 -10.36
N ARG A 131 -8.16 15.64 -9.48
CA ARG A 131 -7.50 14.36 -9.81
C ARG A 131 -7.77 13.33 -8.72
N LYS A 132 -9.04 13.21 -8.31
CA LYS A 132 -9.44 12.35 -7.19
C LYS A 132 -9.09 10.89 -7.43
N GLU A 133 -9.34 10.40 -8.65
CA GLU A 133 -9.05 9.02 -9.05
C GLU A 133 -7.54 8.69 -8.98
N ASP A 134 -6.68 9.63 -9.40
CA ASP A 134 -5.23 9.42 -9.33
C ASP A 134 -4.73 9.39 -7.88
N LEU A 135 -5.31 10.25 -7.02
CA LEU A 135 -5.02 10.22 -5.59
C LEU A 135 -5.44 8.87 -4.98
N GLU A 136 -6.63 8.37 -5.30
CA GLU A 136 -7.12 7.06 -4.84
C GLU A 136 -6.19 5.93 -5.31
N LYS A 137 -5.70 5.97 -6.55
CA LYS A 137 -4.72 5.00 -7.06
C LYS A 137 -3.40 5.02 -6.28
N ILE A 138 -2.91 6.20 -5.87
CA ILE A 138 -1.67 6.30 -5.10
C ILE A 138 -1.85 5.73 -3.69
N ILE A 139 -2.97 6.06 -3.03
CA ILE A 139 -3.33 5.50 -1.71
C ILE A 139 -3.49 3.98 -1.81
N LEU A 140 -4.17 3.49 -2.84
CA LEU A 140 -4.33 2.07 -3.06
C LEU A 140 -2.98 1.37 -3.29
N LEU A 141 -2.08 1.99 -4.06
CA LEU A 141 -0.75 1.46 -4.29
C LEU A 141 0.05 1.33 -3.00
N SER A 142 -0.01 2.31 -2.08
CA SER A 142 0.68 2.22 -0.80
C SER A 142 0.15 1.05 0.05
N GLU A 143 -1.18 0.88 0.11
CA GLU A 143 -1.79 -0.26 0.79
C GLU A 143 -1.39 -1.61 0.19
N ARG A 144 -1.28 -1.69 -1.14
CA ARG A 144 -0.82 -2.93 -1.78
C ARG A 144 0.65 -3.19 -1.55
N LEU A 145 1.48 -2.15 -1.48
CA LEU A 145 2.92 -2.27 -1.25
C LEU A 145 3.22 -2.86 0.13
N ILE A 146 2.56 -2.38 1.19
CA ILE A 146 2.80 -2.91 2.53
C ILE A 146 2.24 -4.32 2.73
N GLU A 147 1.06 -4.62 2.20
CA GLU A 147 0.42 -5.94 2.36
C GLU A 147 0.98 -7.00 1.39
N GLY A 148 1.51 -6.57 0.24
CA GLY A 148 2.02 -7.45 -0.80
C GLY A 148 0.94 -8.26 -1.50
N ILE A 149 -0.24 -7.69 -1.68
CA ILE A 149 -1.39 -8.39 -2.27
C ILE A 149 -2.10 -7.53 -3.32
N GLU A 150 -2.92 -8.20 -4.12
CA GLU A 150 -3.77 -7.55 -5.11
C GLU A 150 -4.89 -6.75 -4.46
N GLU A 151 -5.45 -5.79 -5.20
CA GLU A 151 -6.47 -4.87 -4.70
C GLU A 151 -7.71 -5.63 -4.17
N GLU A 152 -8.13 -6.66 -4.90
CA GLU A 152 -9.31 -7.46 -4.58
C GLU A 152 -9.17 -8.15 -3.21
N TRP A 153 -7.94 -8.37 -2.74
CA TRP A 153 -7.64 -9.14 -1.53
C TRP A 153 -7.41 -8.23 -0.32
N LEU A 154 -7.29 -6.90 -0.53
CA LEU A 154 -7.09 -5.92 0.54
C LEU A 154 -8.21 -5.95 1.58
N SER A 155 -9.43 -6.32 1.17
CA SER A 155 -10.55 -6.48 2.10
C SER A 155 -10.24 -7.45 3.24
N LEU A 156 -9.48 -8.52 2.98
CA LEU A 156 -9.06 -9.50 3.97
C LEU A 156 -7.92 -8.98 4.86
N ALA A 157 -6.95 -8.27 4.29
CA ALA A 157 -5.86 -7.66 5.06
C ALA A 157 -6.38 -6.58 6.03
N ARG A 158 -7.33 -5.76 5.58
CA ARG A 158 -7.99 -4.70 6.38
C ARG A 158 -8.81 -5.21 7.57
N MET A 159 -9.04 -6.52 7.69
CA MET A 159 -9.62 -7.10 8.90
C MET A 159 -8.63 -7.07 10.08
N TYR A 160 -7.33 -6.88 9.81
CA TYR A 160 -6.23 -6.82 10.77
C TYR A 160 -6.22 -8.01 11.73
N ILE A 161 -6.42 -9.21 11.19
CA ILE A 161 -6.43 -10.45 11.98
C ILE A 161 -4.98 -10.85 12.26
N PRO A 162 -4.53 -10.88 13.54
CA PRO A 162 -3.15 -11.21 13.84
C PRO A 162 -2.78 -12.60 13.33
N GLY A 163 -1.68 -12.70 12.58
CA GLY A 163 -1.20 -13.94 11.98
C GLY A 163 -1.88 -14.34 10.67
N LEU A 164 -2.82 -13.55 10.16
CA LEU A 164 -3.31 -13.68 8.79
C LEU A 164 -2.28 -13.07 7.83
N SER A 165 -1.27 -13.85 7.47
CA SER A 165 -0.21 -13.42 6.56
C SER A 165 -0.68 -13.39 5.10
N ARG A 166 0.09 -12.71 4.24
CA ARG A 166 -0.02 -12.74 2.78
C ARG A 166 -0.24 -14.15 2.21
N ASP A 167 0.51 -15.13 2.70
CA ASP A 167 0.38 -16.52 2.24
C ASP A 167 -0.97 -17.16 2.61
N TYR A 168 -1.51 -16.85 3.79
CA TYR A 168 -2.83 -17.32 4.18
C TYR A 168 -3.94 -16.60 3.42
N ILE A 169 -3.81 -15.31 3.16
CA ILE A 169 -4.73 -14.54 2.30
C ILE A 169 -4.75 -15.14 0.90
N ARG A 170 -3.59 -15.40 0.30
CA ARG A 170 -3.49 -16.06 -1.01
C ARG A 170 -4.18 -17.43 -1.03
N ARG A 171 -4.00 -18.25 0.01
CA ARG A 171 -4.67 -19.55 0.14
C ARG A 171 -6.19 -19.41 0.22
N LEU A 172 -6.69 -18.48 1.03
CA LEU A 172 -8.12 -18.19 1.14
C LEU A 172 -8.70 -17.81 -0.22
N VAL A 173 -8.07 -16.86 -0.90
CA VAL A 173 -8.51 -16.40 -2.22
C VAL A 173 -8.48 -17.54 -3.24
N GLY A 174 -7.41 -18.35 -3.26
CA GLY A 174 -7.30 -19.51 -4.14
C GLY A 174 -8.39 -20.57 -3.91
N THR A 175 -9.06 -20.54 -2.76
CA THR A 175 -10.21 -21.40 -2.43
C THR A 175 -11.57 -20.71 -2.57
N GLY A 176 -11.61 -19.47 -3.04
CA GLY A 176 -12.84 -18.70 -3.30
C GLY A 176 -13.25 -17.73 -2.18
N TYR A 177 -12.55 -17.68 -1.05
CA TYR A 177 -12.79 -16.70 0.01
C TYR A 177 -12.03 -15.41 -0.31
N ASN A 178 -12.61 -14.56 -1.15
CA ASN A 178 -11.96 -13.34 -1.64
C ASN A 178 -12.33 -12.07 -0.87
N ASN A 179 -13.32 -12.12 0.03
CA ASN A 179 -13.77 -10.97 0.79
C ASN A 179 -14.23 -11.36 2.20
N GLU A 180 -14.45 -10.33 3.01
CA GLU A 180 -14.90 -10.50 4.39
C GLU A 180 -16.25 -11.21 4.51
N ASN A 181 -17.21 -10.94 3.61
CA ASN A 181 -18.53 -11.57 3.66
C ASN A 181 -18.42 -13.09 3.49
N CYS A 182 -17.53 -13.57 2.62
CA CYS A 182 -17.25 -14.99 2.47
C CYS A 182 -16.78 -15.61 3.79
N LEU A 183 -15.93 -14.91 4.57
CA LEU A 183 -15.48 -15.40 5.87
C LEU A 183 -16.58 -15.36 6.95
N ARG A 184 -17.53 -14.43 6.84
CA ARG A 184 -18.70 -14.34 7.75
C ARG A 184 -19.69 -15.48 7.54
N GLU A 185 -19.82 -15.97 6.31
CA GLU A 185 -20.71 -17.06 5.92
C GLU A 185 -20.06 -18.45 6.05
N ALA A 186 -18.73 -18.52 6.01
CA ALA A 186 -17.99 -19.76 6.07
C ALA A 186 -18.14 -20.50 7.41
N ARG A 187 -18.24 -21.83 7.35
CA ARG A 187 -18.24 -22.67 8.55
C ARG A 187 -16.83 -22.89 9.08
N GLU A 188 -16.69 -23.14 10.38
CA GLU A 188 -15.39 -23.42 11.00
C GLU A 188 -14.68 -24.59 10.32
N GLU A 189 -15.44 -25.65 10.01
CA GLU A 189 -14.94 -26.87 9.40
C GLU A 189 -14.44 -26.65 7.97
N GLU A 190 -15.00 -25.69 7.25
CA GLU A 190 -14.58 -25.33 5.89
C GLU A 190 -13.27 -24.54 5.94
N LEU A 191 -13.22 -23.51 6.79
CA LEU A 191 -12.00 -22.70 6.98
C LEU A 191 -10.85 -23.52 7.55
N ALA A 192 -11.12 -24.51 8.42
CA ALA A 192 -10.11 -25.38 9.01
C ALA A 192 -9.44 -26.34 8.00
N LYS A 193 -10.01 -26.52 6.80
CA LYS A 193 -9.36 -27.25 5.70
C LYS A 193 -8.25 -26.43 5.05
N VAL A 194 -8.36 -25.11 5.08
CA VAL A 194 -7.46 -24.17 4.39
C VAL A 194 -6.46 -23.55 5.36
N LEU A 195 -6.91 -23.24 6.58
CA LEU A 195 -6.15 -22.50 7.59
C LEU A 195 -5.93 -23.33 8.87
N PRO A 196 -4.85 -23.06 9.62
CA PRO A 196 -4.68 -23.64 10.95
C PRO A 196 -5.84 -23.26 11.87
N ARG A 197 -6.34 -24.22 12.68
CA ARG A 197 -7.48 -24.01 13.59
C ARG A 197 -7.35 -22.77 14.49
N ARG A 198 -6.13 -22.45 14.95
CA ARG A 198 -5.86 -21.25 15.77
C ARG A 198 -6.14 -19.93 15.02
N LEU A 199 -5.95 -19.91 13.71
CA LEU A 199 -6.24 -18.75 12.87
C LEU A 199 -7.73 -18.67 12.58
N VAL A 200 -8.40 -19.79 12.32
CA VAL A 200 -9.86 -19.85 12.16
C VAL A 200 -10.59 -19.28 13.37
N LYS A 201 -10.17 -19.68 14.59
CA LYS A 201 -10.74 -19.11 15.83
C LYS A 201 -10.57 -17.60 15.92
N ARG A 202 -9.38 -17.08 15.60
CA ARG A 202 -9.11 -15.63 15.58
C ARG A 202 -9.97 -14.89 14.57
N ILE A 203 -10.18 -15.46 13.38
CA ILE A 203 -11.09 -14.89 12.36
C ILE A 203 -12.51 -14.77 12.93
N GLN A 204 -13.02 -15.84 13.54
CA GLN A 204 -14.36 -15.85 14.12
C GLN A 204 -14.51 -14.90 15.31
N GLU A 205 -13.52 -14.82 16.17
CA GLU A 205 -13.46 -13.86 17.29
C GLU A 205 -13.53 -12.43 16.75
N ARG A 206 -12.73 -12.10 15.73
CA ARG A 206 -12.73 -10.77 15.10
C ARG A 206 -14.09 -10.41 14.51
N ILE A 207 -14.74 -11.34 13.82
CA ILE A 207 -16.07 -11.14 13.24
C ILE A 207 -17.13 -10.91 14.34
N LYS A 208 -17.02 -11.60 15.49
CA LYS A 208 -17.92 -11.41 16.64
C LYS A 208 -17.70 -10.03 17.28
N GLU A 209 -16.46 -9.62 17.51
CA GLU A 209 -16.12 -8.30 18.04
C GLU A 209 -16.70 -7.18 17.18
N GLU A 210 -16.58 -7.29 15.87
CA GLU A 210 -17.08 -6.25 14.97
C GLU A 210 -18.61 -6.14 15.00
N LYS A 211 -19.33 -7.27 15.08
CA LYS A 211 -20.79 -7.27 15.26
C LYS A 211 -21.20 -6.53 16.53
N VAL A 212 -20.51 -6.79 17.65
CA VAL A 212 -20.76 -6.10 18.93
C VAL A 212 -20.50 -4.60 18.80
N ILE A 213 -19.39 -4.20 18.15
CA ILE A 213 -19.07 -2.78 17.94
C ILE A 213 -20.16 -2.10 17.09
N GLN A 214 -20.63 -2.75 16.03
CA GLN A 214 -21.70 -2.21 15.17
C GLN A 214 -23.03 -2.06 15.92
N GLU A 215 -23.38 -3.02 16.78
CA GLU A 215 -24.58 -2.94 17.63
C GLU A 215 -24.50 -1.80 18.65
N VAL A 216 -23.36 -1.64 19.33
CA VAL A 216 -23.12 -0.54 20.28
C VAL A 216 -23.19 0.82 19.58
N LYS A 217 -22.63 0.94 18.37
CA LYS A 217 -22.75 2.18 17.56
C LYS A 217 -24.21 2.48 17.21
N LYS A 218 -24.98 1.49 16.74
CA LYS A 218 -26.42 1.66 16.46
C LYS A 218 -27.20 2.12 17.69
N GLN A 219 -26.91 1.55 18.87
CA GLN A 219 -27.54 1.97 20.11
C GLN A 219 -27.16 3.40 20.54
N LYS A 220 -25.91 3.83 20.32
CA LYS A 220 -25.48 5.22 20.56
C LYS A 220 -26.22 6.23 19.66
N PHE A 221 -26.34 5.96 18.36
CA PHE A 221 -27.09 6.82 17.44
C PHE A 221 -28.59 6.93 17.83
N ILE A 222 -29.21 5.82 18.25
CA ILE A 222 -30.61 5.82 18.72
C ILE A 222 -30.79 6.63 20.02
N THR A 223 -29.74 6.73 20.85
CA THR A 223 -29.79 7.46 22.13
C THR A 223 -29.50 8.96 21.95
N GLU A 224 -28.70 9.34 20.95
CA GLU A 224 -28.43 10.73 20.59
C GLU A 224 -29.64 11.39 19.91
N ASP A 225 -30.37 10.67 19.05
CA ASP A 225 -31.62 11.17 18.44
C ASP A 225 -32.75 11.43 19.45
N LYS A 226 -32.71 10.78 20.64
CA LYS A 226 -33.69 10.99 21.72
C LYS A 226 -33.36 12.15 22.65
N LYS A 227 -32.27 12.88 22.44
CA LYS A 227 -31.84 14.03 23.27
C LYS A 227 -32.04 15.41 22.62
N LEU A 228 -32.92 15.53 21.61
CA LEU A 228 -33.41 16.84 21.15
C LEU A 228 -34.66 17.25 21.93
N ILE A 229 -34.45 17.85 23.11
CA ILE A 229 -35.45 18.72 23.75
C ILE A 229 -35.25 20.12 23.14
N PRO A 230 -36.31 20.78 22.62
CA PRO A 230 -36.17 22.10 22.00
C PRO A 230 -35.96 23.15 23.09
N TYR A 231 -34.73 23.68 23.19
CA TYR A 231 -34.49 24.87 24.00
C TYR A 231 -34.78 26.12 23.18
N LYS A 232 -35.74 26.90 23.70
CA LYS A 232 -36.28 28.15 23.17
C LYS A 232 -35.21 29.20 22.91
N GLU A 233 -35.40 29.90 21.80
CA GLU A 233 -34.83 31.21 21.49
C GLU A 233 -34.94 32.19 22.67
N LYS A 234 -33.85 32.89 22.95
CA LYS A 234 -33.90 34.27 23.44
C LYS A 234 -32.97 35.11 22.58
N ASN A 235 -33.63 35.97 21.81
CA ASN A 235 -33.05 37.17 21.22
C ASN A 235 -32.50 38.05 22.33
N ASP A 236 -31.32 38.63 22.11
CA ASP A 236 -31.06 40.03 22.43
C ASP A 236 -30.06 40.59 21.42
N THR A 237 -30.49 41.70 20.82
CA THR A 237 -29.85 42.49 19.78
C THR A 237 -28.80 43.40 20.40
N GLU A 238 -27.62 43.53 19.79
CA GLU A 238 -26.99 44.84 19.53
C GLU A 238 -25.77 44.71 18.60
N ASN A 239 -25.49 45.81 17.92
CA ASN A 239 -25.03 45.93 16.54
C ASN A 239 -23.58 46.42 16.43
N SER A 240 -23.09 46.45 15.18
CA SER A 240 -22.06 47.34 14.60
C SER A 240 -20.65 46.78 14.29
N ASN A 241 -20.52 46.39 13.01
CA ASN A 241 -19.43 46.64 12.05
C ASN A 241 -18.01 47.00 12.57
N SER A 242 -16.98 46.25 12.13
CA SER A 242 -16.05 46.68 11.06
C SER A 242 -14.82 45.76 10.89
N ASN A 243 -14.51 45.47 9.63
CA ASN A 243 -13.19 45.32 8.98
C ASN A 243 -12.09 44.38 9.54
N LEU A 244 -11.76 43.41 8.68
CA LEU A 244 -10.42 43.00 8.22
C LEU A 244 -9.32 42.84 9.28
N LYS A 245 -8.98 41.58 9.56
CA LYS A 245 -7.59 41.11 9.66
C LYS A 245 -7.54 39.59 9.49
N THR A 246 -7.06 39.16 8.33
CA THR A 246 -6.58 37.80 8.06
C THR A 246 -5.53 37.45 9.12
N LYS A 247 -5.95 36.75 10.18
CA LYS A 247 -5.02 36.08 11.08
C LYS A 247 -4.47 34.89 10.30
N ASN A 248 -3.20 34.96 9.94
CA ASN A 248 -2.36 33.81 9.62
C ASN A 248 -2.42 32.82 10.79
N GLN A 249 -3.47 32.00 10.85
CA GLN A 249 -3.47 30.82 11.69
C GLN A 249 -2.56 29.83 10.99
N LYS A 250 -1.35 29.65 11.51
CA LYS A 250 -0.55 28.47 11.18
C LYS A 250 -1.46 27.26 11.37
N PRO A 251 -1.66 26.39 10.36
CA PRO A 251 -2.45 25.19 10.53
C PRO A 251 -1.88 24.42 11.71
N LYS A 252 -2.72 24.13 12.70
CA LYS A 252 -2.34 23.36 13.87
C LYS A 252 -2.12 21.93 13.41
N THR A 253 -0.86 21.57 13.17
CA THR A 253 -0.50 20.21 12.75
C THR A 253 -0.77 19.27 13.91
N VAL A 254 -1.80 18.44 13.78
CA VAL A 254 -2.03 17.32 14.70
C VAL A 254 -1.40 16.10 14.04
N LEU A 255 -0.32 15.60 14.63
CA LEU A 255 0.26 14.31 14.27
C LEU A 255 -0.60 13.23 14.92
N GLU A 256 -1.48 12.58 14.15
CA GLU A 256 -2.24 11.44 14.63
C GLU A 256 -1.67 10.15 14.01
N ILE A 257 -1.15 9.27 14.87
CA ILE A 257 -0.66 7.95 14.49
C ILE A 257 -1.88 7.01 14.53
N SER A 258 -2.22 6.42 13.39
CA SER A 258 -3.28 5.42 13.36
C SER A 258 -2.87 4.22 14.23
N LEU A 259 -3.69 3.87 15.22
CA LEU A 259 -3.47 2.66 16.04
C LEU A 259 -3.51 1.37 15.20
N GLN A 260 -4.15 1.42 14.02
CA GLN A 260 -4.32 0.30 13.11
C GLN A 260 -3.22 0.24 12.03
N ARG A 261 -2.62 1.38 11.69
CA ARG A 261 -1.50 1.55 10.76
C ARG A 261 -0.49 2.54 11.34
N PRO A 262 0.30 2.13 12.35
CA PRO A 262 1.26 3.02 13.00
C PRO A 262 2.39 3.48 12.06
N ASP A 263 2.54 2.82 10.93
CA ASP A 263 3.36 3.18 9.78
C ASP A 263 2.82 4.38 8.98
N ARG A 264 1.56 4.79 9.20
CA ARG A 264 0.91 5.89 8.50
C ARG A 264 0.81 7.15 9.36
N ILE A 265 1.36 8.25 8.85
CA ILE A 265 1.20 9.58 9.45
C ILE A 265 0.03 10.28 8.77
N ILE A 266 -1.00 10.63 9.54
CA ILE A 266 -2.13 11.42 9.05
C ILE A 266 -1.82 12.90 9.30
N PHE A 267 -1.85 13.70 8.22
CA PHE A 267 -1.77 15.16 8.32
C PHE A 267 -3.16 15.75 8.14
N GLU A 268 -3.86 16.04 9.25
CA GLU A 268 -5.09 16.82 9.18
C GLU A 268 -4.79 18.32 9.20
N GLY A 269 -5.09 19.00 8.09
CA GLY A 269 -5.22 20.46 8.04
C GLY A 269 -6.68 20.83 8.26
N LYS A 270 -7.00 21.50 9.36
CA LYS A 270 -8.29 22.21 9.49
C LYS A 270 -8.16 23.56 8.78
N GLU A 271 -9.05 23.81 7.81
CA GLU A 271 -9.28 25.14 7.21
C GLU A 271 -9.89 26.12 8.22
#